data_AF-A0A7L4TLX9-F1
#
_entry.id   AF-A0A7L4TLX9-F1
#
_cell.length_a   1.000
_cell.length_b   1.000
_cell.length_c   1.000
_cell.angle_alpha   90.00
_cell.angle_beta   90.00
_cell.angle_gamma   90.00
#
_symmetry.space_group_name_H-M   'P 1'
#
loop_
_entity.id
_entity.type
_entity.pdbx_description
1 polymer ?
#
loop_
_entity_poly.entity_id
_entity_poly.type
_entity_poly.pdbx_seq_one_letter_code
_entity_poly.pdbx_strand_id
1 'polypeptide(L)' 'MTPEEIKRYFEATPPPKEVDWKPWAKITDSQVFLKSCYSTINNYKGSLDMCPAWWHLKDFYMLVRRNSQETKSGNQTE' A
#
# COMPACT_ATOMS: atom_id res chain seq x y z
N MET A 1 2.38 -5.37 12.28
CA MET A 1 1.82 -4.88 11.00
C MET A 1 0.60 -5.71 10.64
N THR A 2 -0.57 -5.21 11.00
CA THR A 2 -1.90 -5.75 10.70
C THR A 2 -2.55 -4.95 9.57
N PRO A 3 -3.60 -5.48 8.91
CA PRO A 3 -4.36 -4.71 7.94
C PRO A 3 -4.89 -3.39 8.50
N GLU A 4 -5.33 -3.37 9.76
CA GLU A 4 -5.83 -2.16 10.43
C GLU A 4 -4.74 -1.12 10.66
N GLU A 5 -3.52 -1.53 11.03
CA GLU A 5 -2.38 -0.62 11.19
C GLU A 5 -2.02 0.05 9.85
N ILE A 6 -2.02 -0.71 8.75
CA ILE A 6 -1.78 -0.17 7.40
C ILE A 6 -2.90 0.78 6.98
N LYS A 7 -4.16 0.46 7.32
CA LYS A 7 -5.31 1.32 7.04
C LYS A 7 -5.16 2.68 7.71
N ARG A 8 -4.86 2.69 9.00
CA ARG A 8 -4.63 3.93 9.77
C ARG A 8 -3.49 4.76 9.20
N TYR A 9 -2.42 4.11 8.74
CA TYR A 9 -1.31 4.81 8.09
C TYR A 9 -1.77 5.55 6.82
N PHE A 10 -2.52 4.88 5.94
CA PHE A 10 -3.01 5.51 4.70
C PHE A 10 -4.15 6.51 4.92
N GLU A 11 -4.89 6.43 6.03
CA GLU A 11 -5.83 7.47 6.45
C GLU A 11 -5.10 8.76 6.87
N ALA A 12 -3.97 8.65 7.57
CA ALA A 12 -3.15 9.79 7.98
C ALA A 12 -2.20 10.30 6.88
N THR A 13 -1.78 9.42 5.98
CA THR A 13 -0.83 9.71 4.89
C THR A 13 -1.34 9.04 3.61
N PRO A 14 -2.30 9.67 2.92
CA PRO A 14 -2.92 9.09 1.74
C PRO A 14 -1.88 8.87 0.65
N PRO A 15 -1.86 7.70 -0.01
CA PRO A 15 -0.95 7.44 -1.11
C PRO A 15 -1.34 8.30 -2.33
N PRO A 16 -0.40 8.53 -3.26
CA PRO A 16 -0.71 9.13 -4.55
C PRO A 16 -1.80 8.36 -5.28
N LYS A 17 -2.60 9.05 -6.11
CA LYS A 17 -3.69 8.42 -6.89
C LYS A 17 -3.15 7.31 -7.79
N GLU A 18 -2.08 7.62 -8.51
CA GLU A 18 -1.38 6.69 -9.38
C GLU A 18 -0.04 6.31 -8.76
N VAL A 19 0.30 5.02 -8.77
CA VAL A 19 1.55 4.52 -8.21
C VAL A 19 2.16 3.52 -9.19
N ASP A 20 3.38 3.82 -9.66
CA ASP A 20 4.20 2.86 -10.39
C ASP A 20 4.66 1.78 -9.43
N TRP A 21 4.03 0.60 -9.50
CA TRP A 21 4.22 -0.45 -8.51
C TRP A 21 5.38 -1.37 -8.88
N LYS A 22 5.42 -1.83 -10.13
CA LYS A 22 6.47 -2.68 -10.70
C LYS A 22 6.78 -2.20 -12.12
N PRO A 23 7.93 -2.56 -12.72
CA PRO A 23 8.25 -2.16 -14.09
C PRO A 23 7.19 -2.55 -15.13
N TRP A 24 6.39 -3.58 -14.83
CA TRP A 24 5.31 -4.08 -15.68
C TRP A 24 3.90 -3.82 -15.10
N ALA A 25 3.77 -3.11 -13.97
CA ALA A 25 2.48 -2.92 -13.32
C ALA A 25 2.36 -1.54 -12.67
N LYS A 26 1.26 -0.84 -13.00
CA LYS A 26 0.91 0.45 -12.43
C LYS A 26 -0.45 0.37 -11.76
N ILE A 27 -0.58 0.98 -10.59
CA ILE A 27 -1.86 1.21 -9.94
C ILE A 27 -2.37 2.57 -10.43
N THR A 28 -3.53 2.57 -11.09
CA THR A 28 -4.14 3.79 -11.64
C THR A 28 -5.06 4.51 -10.66
N ASP A 29 -5.54 3.79 -9.64
CA ASP A 29 -6.30 4.36 -8.53
C ASP A 29 -5.99 3.59 -7.23
N SER A 30 -5.16 4.20 -6.39
CA SER A 30 -4.71 3.64 -5.12
C SER A 30 -5.85 3.47 -4.12
N GLN A 31 -6.88 4.31 -4.15
CA GLN A 31 -8.02 4.22 -3.24
C GLN A 31 -8.89 3.03 -3.59
N VAL A 32 -9.14 2.79 -4.88
CA VAL A 32 -9.86 1.60 -5.36
C VAL A 32 -9.06 0.33 -5.03
N PHE A 33 -7.75 0.33 -5.27
CA PHE A 33 -6.87 -0.78 -4.92
C PHE A 33 -6.93 -1.12 -3.43
N LEU A 34 -6.78 -0.11 -2.56
CA LEU A 34 -6.83 -0.27 -1.11
C LEU A 34 -8.19 -0.80 -0.66
N LYS A 35 -9.29 -0.20 -1.14
CA LYS A 35 -10.65 -0.65 -0.84
C LYS A 35 -10.85 -2.12 -1.21
N SER A 36 -10.42 -2.51 -2.41
CA SER A 36 -10.47 -3.89 -2.89
C SER A 36 -9.70 -4.82 -1.95
N CYS A 37 -8.46 -4.49 -1.59
CA CYS A 37 -7.65 -5.30 -0.69
C CYS A 37 -8.31 -5.48 0.68
N TYR A 38 -8.75 -4.39 1.32
CA TYR A 38 -9.40 -4.48 2.64
C TYR A 38 -10.70 -5.27 2.60
N SER A 39 -11.52 -5.07 1.56
CA SER A 39 -12.76 -5.84 1.38
C SER A 39 -12.46 -7.32 1.20
N THR A 40 -11.47 -7.70 0.38
CA THR A 40 -11.09 -9.10 0.20
C THR A 40 -10.54 -9.72 1.48
N ILE A 41 -9.67 -9.02 2.20
CA ILE A 41 -9.10 -9.49 3.48
C ILE A 41 -10.22 -9.74 4.50
N ASN A 42 -11.16 -8.79 4.65
CA ASN A 42 -12.25 -8.90 5.62
C ASN A 42 -13.20 -10.07 5.34
N ASN A 43 -13.33 -10.48 4.08
CA ASN A 43 -14.19 -11.60 3.67
C ASN A 43 -13.42 -12.93 3.54
N TYR A 44 -12.10 -12.92 3.71
CA TYR A 44 -11.26 -14.10 3.59
C TYR A 44 -11.41 -14.99 4.84
N LYS A 45 -11.79 -16.25 4.64
CA LYS A 45 -12.06 -17.20 5.73
C LYS A 45 -10.83 -18.01 6.17
N GLY A 46 -9.71 -17.88 5.46
CA GLY A 46 -8.47 -18.60 5.76
C GLY A 46 -7.51 -17.80 6.64
N SER A 47 -6.35 -18.39 6.93
CA SER A 47 -5.28 -17.71 7.67
C SER A 47 -4.78 -16.49 6.88
N LEU A 48 -4.62 -15.36 7.56
CA LEU A 48 -4.22 -14.09 6.94
C LEU A 48 -2.91 -14.24 6.13
N ASP A 49 -1.96 -15.04 6.60
CA ASP A 49 -0.69 -15.32 5.91
C ASP A 49 -0.83 -16.01 4.56
N MET A 50 -1.98 -16.63 4.26
CA MET A 50 -2.30 -17.27 2.98
C MET A 50 -3.19 -16.38 2.09
N CYS A 51 -3.57 -15.19 2.56
CA CYS A 51 -4.46 -14.29 1.82
C CYS A 51 -3.68 -13.49 0.76
N PRO A 52 -3.97 -13.63 -0.55
CA PRO A 52 -3.25 -12.89 -1.59
C PRO A 52 -3.45 -11.37 -1.50
N ALA A 53 -4.64 -10.92 -1.10
CA ALA A 53 -4.93 -9.50 -0.87
C ALA A 53 -4.08 -8.93 0.26
N TRP A 54 -3.74 -9.75 1.28
CA TRP A 54 -2.82 -9.34 2.33
C TRP A 54 -1.39 -9.16 1.83
N TRP A 55 -0.91 -10.08 0.98
CA TRP A 55 0.41 -9.94 0.36
C TRP A 55 0.52 -8.68 -0.49
N HIS A 56 -0.49 -8.42 -1.33
CA HIS A 56 -0.56 -7.20 -2.13
C HIS A 56 -0.59 -5.93 -1.28
N LEU A 57 -1.36 -5.92 -0.19
CA LEU A 57 -1.44 -4.78 0.71
C LEU A 57 -0.10 -4.50 1.41
N LYS A 58 0.60 -5.54 1.89
CA LYS A 58 1.95 -5.39 2.47
C LYS A 58 2.93 -4.82 1.47
N ASP A 59 2.97 -5.38 0.26
CA ASP A 59 3.92 -5.00 -0.79
C ASP A 59 3.72 -3.53 -1.20
N PHE A 60 2.46 -3.13 -1.42
CA PHE A 60 2.09 -1.74 -1.70
C PHE A 60 2.49 -0.79 -0.56
N TYR A 61 2.23 -1.17 0.70
CA TYR A 61 2.64 -0.37 1.85
C TYR A 61 4.17 -0.16 1.90
N MET A 62 4.95 -1.23 1.68
CA MET A 62 6.40 -1.15 1.71
C MET A 62 6.93 -0.21 0.62
N LEU A 63 6.33 -0.25 -0.59
CA LEU A 63 6.67 0.66 -1.67
C LEU A 63 6.36 2.12 -1.30
N VAL A 64 5.12 2.43 -0.92
CA VAL A 64 4.71 3.82 -0.64
C VAL A 64 5.50 4.39 0.53
N ARG A 65 5.78 3.58 1.56
CA ARG A 65 6.59 4.01 2.69
C ARG A 65 8.03 4.32 2.29
N ARG A 66 8.66 3.50 1.43
CA ARG A 66 10.01 3.77 0.91
C ARG A 66 10.04 5.08 0.12
N ASN A 67 9.11 5.26 -0.81
CA ASN A 67 9.02 6.48 -1.62
C ASN A 67 8.80 7.72 -0.74
N SER A 68 8.01 7.60 0.32
CA SER A 68 7.76 8.69 1.28
C SER A 68 9.01 9.07 2.09
N GLN A 69 9.94 8.14 2.33
CA GLN A 69 11.21 8.43 3.01
C GLN A 69 12.27 9.00 2.06
N GLU A 70 12.25 8.60 0.80
CA GLU A 70 13.14 9.15 -0.23
C GLU A 70 12.82 10.63 -0.51
N THR A 71 11.53 11.00 -0.60
CA THR A 71 11.13 12.42 -0.70
C THR A 71 11.58 13.26 0.50
N LYS A 72 11.71 12.66 1.70
CA LYS A 72 12.22 13.37 2.89
C LYS A 72 13.74 13.51 2.94
N SER A 73 14.50 12.68 2.21
CA SER A 73 15.97 12.77 2.15
C SER A 73 16.50 13.48 0.89
N GLY A 74 15.62 13.86 -0.03
CA GLY A 74 15.98 14.51 -1.31
C GLY A 74 16.10 16.05 -1.30
N ASN A 75 15.99 16.71 -0.15
CA ASN A 75 16.22 18.16 -0.02
C ASN A 75 17.55 18.48 0.70
N GLN A 76 18.65 17.95 0.16
CA GLN A 76 20.05 18.40 0.29
C GLN A 76 20.73 17.77 -0.94
N THR A 77 21.12 18.48 -1.99
CA THR A 77 22.08 19.60 -2.04
C THR A 77 21.96 20.27 -3.42
N GLU A 78 22.31 21.56 -3.43
CA GLU A 78 22.49 22.55 -4.52
C GLU A 78 22.75 22.06 -5.96
#